data_AF-A0A3P8JTU6-F1
#
_entry.id   AF-A0A3P8JTU6-F1
#
_cell.length_a   1.000
_cell.length_b   1.000
_cell.length_c   1.000
_cell.angle_alpha   90.00
_cell.angle_beta   90.00
_cell.angle_gamma   90.00
#
_symmetry.space_group_name_H-M   'P 1'
#
loop_
_entity.id
_entity.type
_entity.pdbx_description
1 polymer ?
#
loop_
_entity_poly.entity_id
_entity_poly.type
_entity_poly.pdbx_seq_one_letter_code
_entity_poly.pdbx_strand_id
1 'polypeptide(L)'
;MMFNWNYMLSLLSDADFWQATWTVIKLSLLTWGCSIVLGFILALAKQSPRRLFNVPARLYIWLFRSLPLLVLLIFVYNLPQAVPSFAVVLNDPFWAGLLAMVLSEAAYVAEIHRGGLLSIAKGQGEAARALGLRYGGTQWRVIIPQALRVALPALANEYIAIVKLSSLVSVISLTEILMVGQRLYSQNFLVMETMAAVAFYYVLIVTVFDFLLKRLETWLDVTQRKTNRPVDADMLALATATRPAVARSAVDSHQPALQASKLHKAYNNVEVLGAVSLQVQPGEVVSVIGPSGSGKNHADSPAQRPGADRQRRDPHQRPAVYSPRPPGRAEAALYGERRAPAEYWHGLSELQPFPAPDRVRQPAAGPALSPAGGGGGAQAARLRAAV
;
A
#
# COMPACT_ATOMS: atom_id res chain seq x y z
N MET A 1 -49.67 -9.25 1.65
CA MET A 1 -50.11 -7.84 1.71
C MET A 1 -49.34 -7.05 0.66
N MET A 2 -49.97 -6.07 0.03
CA MET A 2 -49.26 -5.18 -0.90
C MET A 2 -48.42 -4.17 -0.12
N PHE A 3 -47.26 -3.79 -0.66
CA PHE A 3 -46.38 -2.80 -0.05
C PHE A 3 -47.08 -1.44 0.09
N ASN A 4 -47.13 -0.88 1.30
CA ASN A 4 -47.80 0.39 1.56
C ASN A 4 -46.85 1.59 1.32
N TRP A 5 -46.84 2.09 0.09
CA TRP A 5 -46.03 3.25 -0.33
C TRP A 5 -46.35 4.53 0.45
N ASN A 6 -47.62 4.78 0.76
CA ASN A 6 -48.03 6.01 1.46
C ASN A 6 -47.47 6.04 2.87
N TYR A 7 -47.54 4.91 3.59
CA TYR A 7 -46.93 4.79 4.91
C TYR A 7 -45.40 4.93 4.81
N MET A 8 -44.74 4.21 3.90
CA MET A 8 -43.28 4.31 3.73
C MET A 8 -42.81 5.75 3.46
N LEU A 9 -43.48 6.47 2.55
CA LEU A 9 -43.15 7.86 2.23
C LEU A 9 -43.44 8.82 3.40
N SER A 10 -44.46 8.54 4.21
CA SER A 10 -44.73 9.35 5.41
C SER A 10 -43.58 9.32 6.42
N LEU A 11 -42.85 8.19 6.52
CA LEU A 11 -41.69 8.04 7.40
C LEU A 11 -40.49 8.92 7.01
N LEU A 12 -40.45 9.41 5.75
CA LEU A 12 -39.39 10.33 5.30
C LEU A 12 -39.53 11.74 5.90
N SER A 13 -40.72 12.08 6.39
CA SER A 13 -41.02 13.36 7.06
C SER A 13 -41.18 13.19 8.58
N ASP A 14 -40.95 11.98 9.10
CA ASP A 14 -41.14 11.65 10.51
C ASP A 14 -40.00 12.22 11.38
N ALA A 15 -40.37 12.90 12.47
CA ALA A 15 -39.43 13.61 13.32
C ALA A 15 -38.47 12.67 14.07
N ASP A 16 -38.91 11.46 14.45
CA ASP A 16 -38.09 10.51 15.20
C ASP A 16 -36.96 9.96 14.32
N PHE A 17 -37.23 9.74 13.03
CA PHE A 17 -36.20 9.35 12.06
C PHE A 17 -35.15 10.45 11.85
N TRP A 18 -35.53 11.72 11.82
CA TRP A 18 -34.58 12.83 11.70
C TRP A 18 -33.73 12.99 12.98
N GLN A 19 -34.34 12.84 14.16
CA GLN A 19 -33.59 12.82 15.43
C GLN A 19 -32.61 11.64 15.50
N ALA A 20 -33.05 10.45 15.09
CA ALA A 20 -32.20 9.26 15.02
C ALA A 20 -31.07 9.42 13.99
N THR A 21 -31.33 10.07 12.85
CA THR A 21 -30.32 10.43 11.86
C THR A 21 -29.24 11.32 12.47
N TRP A 22 -29.63 12.32 13.26
CA TRP A 22 -28.68 13.14 14.00
C TRP A 22 -27.87 12.33 15.02
N THR A 23 -28.50 11.40 15.73
CA THR A 23 -27.80 10.48 16.66
C THR A 23 -26.74 9.66 15.94
N VAL A 24 -27.05 9.08 14.78
CA VAL A 24 -26.09 8.31 13.95
C VAL A 24 -24.93 9.20 13.52
N ILE A 25 -25.21 10.39 12.95
CA ILE A 25 -24.17 11.32 12.51
C ILE A 25 -23.25 11.71 13.66
N LYS A 26 -23.83 12.09 14.81
CA LYS A 26 -23.09 12.49 16.02
C LYS A 26 -22.22 11.35 16.53
N LEU A 27 -22.76 10.15 16.68
CA LEU A 27 -22.03 8.98 17.14
C LEU A 27 -20.89 8.63 16.18
N SER A 28 -21.17 8.56 14.88
CA SER A 28 -20.17 8.20 13.86
C SER A 28 -19.04 9.22 13.75
N LEU A 29 -19.34 10.53 13.81
CA LEU A 29 -18.32 11.57 13.77
C LEU A 29 -17.42 11.55 15.00
N LEU A 30 -17.99 11.37 16.20
CA LEU A 30 -17.20 11.27 17.43
C LEU A 30 -16.35 10.00 17.43
N THR A 31 -16.90 8.85 17.04
CA THR A 31 -16.15 7.61 16.88
C THR A 31 -14.99 7.80 15.91
N TRP A 32 -15.26 8.32 14.71
CA TRP A 32 -14.23 8.50 13.68
C TRP A 32 -13.13 9.46 14.12
N GLY A 33 -13.48 10.61 14.69
CA GLY A 33 -12.52 11.60 15.18
C GLY A 33 -11.62 11.06 16.29
N CYS A 34 -12.21 10.42 17.30
CA CYS A 34 -11.47 9.78 18.38
C CYS A 34 -10.57 8.64 17.87
N SER A 35 -11.08 7.82 16.95
CA SER A 35 -10.34 6.71 16.36
C SER A 35 -9.17 7.15 15.48
N ILE A 36 -9.27 8.28 14.77
CA ILE A 36 -8.13 8.89 14.05
C ILE A 36 -7.01 9.24 15.02
N VAL A 37 -7.34 9.93 16.12
CA VAL A 37 -6.33 10.36 17.09
C VAL A 37 -5.70 9.16 17.79
N LEU A 38 -6.52 8.26 18.35
CA LEU A 38 -6.04 7.07 19.06
C LEU A 38 -5.33 6.09 18.12
N GLY A 39 -5.89 5.86 16.94
CA GLY A 39 -5.31 4.99 15.92
C GLY A 39 -3.95 5.49 15.45
N PHE A 40 -3.77 6.80 15.27
CA PHE A 40 -2.48 7.37 14.92
C PHE A 40 -1.43 7.14 16.03
N ILE A 41 -1.81 7.36 17.30
CA ILE A 41 -0.94 7.09 18.46
C ILE A 41 -0.54 5.61 18.50
N LEU A 42 -1.51 4.70 18.32
CA LEU A 42 -1.27 3.25 18.28
C LEU A 42 -0.37 2.84 17.10
N ALA A 43 -0.53 3.46 15.93
CA ALA A 43 0.30 3.20 14.76
C ALA A 43 1.76 3.62 14.98
N LEU A 44 2.00 4.75 15.65
CA LEU A 44 3.34 5.20 16.05
C LEU A 44 3.93 4.29 17.13
N ALA A 45 3.15 3.93 18.15
CA ALA A 45 3.59 3.03 19.22
C ALA A 45 3.97 1.66 18.66
N LYS A 46 3.18 1.10 17.74
CA LYS A 46 3.46 -0.17 17.03
C LYS A 46 4.70 -0.10 16.14
N GLN A 47 5.12 1.07 15.67
CA GLN A 47 6.36 1.24 14.90
C GLN A 47 7.59 1.55 15.76
N SER A 48 7.40 1.83 17.04
CA SER A 48 8.48 2.13 17.95
C SER A 48 9.46 0.94 18.06
N PRO A 49 10.79 1.20 18.06
CA PRO A 49 11.78 0.15 18.31
C PRO A 49 11.75 -0.34 19.75
N ARG A 50 11.16 0.44 20.68
CA ARG A 50 11.07 0.08 22.10
C ARG A 50 9.91 -0.88 22.33
N ARG A 51 10.22 -2.07 22.84
CA ARG A 51 9.23 -3.12 23.16
C ARG A 51 8.10 -2.63 24.08
N LEU A 52 8.40 -1.70 24.99
CA LEU A 52 7.43 -1.12 25.92
C LEU A 52 6.22 -0.46 25.22
N PHE A 53 6.42 0.16 24.05
CA PHE A 53 5.33 0.78 23.29
C PHE A 53 4.79 -0.17 22.21
N ASN A 54 5.70 -0.92 21.59
CA ASN A 54 5.38 -1.82 20.49
C ASN A 54 4.47 -2.98 20.90
N VAL A 55 4.77 -3.65 22.02
CA VAL A 55 4.06 -4.86 22.43
C VAL A 55 2.62 -4.56 22.85
N PRO A 56 2.34 -3.57 23.73
CA PRO A 56 0.96 -3.23 24.09
C PRO A 56 0.13 -2.78 22.88
N ALA A 57 0.70 -1.96 21.99
CA ALA A 57 -0.01 -1.52 20.79
C ALA A 57 -0.33 -2.68 19.84
N ARG A 58 0.59 -3.64 19.67
CA ARG A 58 0.33 -4.87 18.89
C ARG A 58 -0.77 -5.71 19.51
N LEU A 59 -0.75 -5.90 20.82
CA LEU A 59 -1.75 -6.67 21.56
C LEU A 59 -3.13 -6.02 21.46
N TYR A 60 -3.22 -4.70 21.68
CA TYR A 60 -4.44 -3.92 21.50
C TYR A 60 -5.01 -4.09 20.10
N ILE A 61 -4.19 -3.85 19.07
CA ILE A 61 -4.66 -3.89 17.67
C ILE A 61 -5.11 -5.30 17.29
N TRP A 62 -4.37 -6.34 17.71
CA TRP A 62 -4.77 -7.72 17.48
C TRP A 62 -6.09 -8.07 18.17
N LEU A 63 -6.25 -7.70 19.44
CA LEU A 63 -7.44 -8.00 20.22
C LEU A 63 -8.69 -7.34 19.61
N PHE A 64 -8.68 -6.01 19.48
CA PHE A 64 -9.87 -5.24 19.10
C PHE A 64 -10.28 -5.39 17.62
N ARG A 65 -9.36 -5.83 16.75
CA ARG A 65 -9.71 -6.26 15.38
C ARG A 65 -10.26 -7.68 15.30
N SER A 66 -9.91 -8.53 16.27
CA SER A 66 -10.37 -9.93 16.29
C SER A 66 -11.71 -10.09 17.01
N LEU A 67 -12.07 -9.15 17.89
CA LEU A 67 -13.34 -9.17 18.61
C LEU A 67 -14.48 -8.66 17.72
N PRO A 68 -15.61 -9.41 17.61
CA PRO A 68 -16.81 -8.89 16.97
C PRO A 68 -17.35 -7.66 17.71
N LEU A 69 -17.66 -6.58 16.97
CA LEU A 69 -18.13 -5.33 17.57
C LEU A 69 -19.40 -5.51 18.40
N LEU A 70 -20.32 -6.38 17.98
CA LEU A 70 -21.54 -6.70 18.75
C LEU A 70 -21.21 -7.25 20.14
N VAL A 71 -20.24 -8.16 20.24
CA VAL A 71 -19.81 -8.73 21.53
C VAL A 71 -19.19 -7.65 22.41
N LEU A 72 -18.38 -6.77 21.82
CA LEU A 72 -17.76 -5.66 22.54
C LEU A 72 -18.80 -4.66 23.06
N LEU A 73 -19.83 -4.34 22.27
CA LEU A 73 -20.94 -3.47 22.69
C LEU A 73 -21.66 -4.02 23.91
N ILE A 74 -22.06 -5.29 23.86
CA ILE A 74 -22.74 -5.96 24.98
C ILE A 74 -21.81 -5.97 26.21
N PHE A 75 -20.53 -6.29 26.03
CA PHE A 75 -19.56 -6.32 27.12
C PHE A 75 -19.40 -4.94 27.78
N VAL A 76 -19.18 -3.89 26.99
CA VAL A 76 -18.98 -2.52 27.50
C VAL A 76 -20.23 -2.00 28.22
N TYR A 77 -21.42 -2.21 27.65
CA TYR A 77 -22.67 -1.78 28.27
C TYR A 77 -22.96 -2.50 29.60
N ASN A 78 -22.57 -3.76 29.73
CA ASN A 78 -22.77 -4.54 30.96
C ASN A 78 -21.60 -4.45 31.95
N LEU A 79 -20.49 -3.78 31.60
CA LEU A 79 -19.32 -3.61 32.45
C LEU A 79 -19.63 -3.05 33.87
N PRO A 80 -20.58 -2.11 34.04
CA PRO A 80 -20.97 -1.62 35.37
C PRO A 80 -21.43 -2.70 36.36
N GLN A 81 -21.91 -3.85 35.88
CA GLN A 81 -22.30 -4.97 36.75
C GLN A 81 -21.09 -5.59 37.47
N ALA A 82 -19.93 -5.61 36.80
CA ALA A 82 -18.68 -6.10 37.38
C ALA A 82 -17.91 -4.98 38.10
N VAL A 83 -17.99 -3.75 37.58
CA VAL A 83 -17.24 -2.59 38.11
C VAL A 83 -18.20 -1.39 38.24
N PRO A 84 -18.89 -1.25 39.39
CA PRO A 84 -19.97 -0.26 39.58
C PRO A 84 -19.56 1.20 39.39
N SER A 85 -18.29 1.54 39.53
CA SER A 85 -17.80 2.92 39.31
C SER A 85 -17.99 3.42 37.88
N PHE A 86 -18.08 2.52 36.89
CA PHE A 86 -18.35 2.90 35.50
C PHE A 86 -19.83 3.17 35.21
N ALA A 87 -20.75 2.86 36.14
CA ALA A 87 -22.20 3.04 35.95
C ALA A 87 -22.59 4.49 35.62
N VAL A 88 -21.85 5.46 36.17
CA VAL A 88 -22.11 6.90 35.96
C VAL A 88 -22.06 7.30 34.48
N VAL A 89 -21.24 6.60 33.68
CA VAL A 89 -21.05 6.91 32.26
C VAL A 89 -21.69 5.84 31.37
N LEU A 90 -21.51 4.56 31.69
CA LEU A 90 -21.87 3.46 30.77
C LEU A 90 -23.34 3.01 30.85
N ASN A 91 -24.12 3.49 31.83
CA ASN A 91 -25.56 3.25 31.85
C ASN A 91 -26.30 4.02 30.73
N ASP A 92 -25.69 5.05 30.16
CA ASP A 92 -26.19 5.71 28.97
C ASP A 92 -25.72 4.93 27.71
N PRO A 93 -26.65 4.37 26.90
CA PRO A 93 -26.31 3.63 25.69
C PRO A 93 -25.46 4.41 24.70
N PHE A 94 -25.57 5.75 24.67
CA PHE A 94 -24.79 6.59 23.77
C PHE A 94 -23.30 6.52 24.14
N TRP A 95 -22.97 6.67 25.42
CA TRP A 95 -21.59 6.66 25.89
C TRP A 95 -20.98 5.25 25.86
N ALA A 96 -21.75 4.23 26.20
CA ALA A 96 -21.33 2.83 26.06
C ALA A 96 -21.04 2.47 24.60
N GLY A 97 -21.94 2.85 23.68
CA GLY A 97 -21.79 2.69 22.25
C GLY A 97 -20.55 3.40 21.71
N LEU A 98 -20.39 4.68 22.06
CA LEU A 98 -19.23 5.47 21.65
C LEU A 98 -17.92 4.84 22.13
N LEU A 99 -17.84 4.41 23.39
CA LEU A 99 -16.63 3.78 23.92
C LEU A 99 -16.31 2.47 23.20
N ALA A 100 -17.28 1.58 23.03
CA ALA A 100 -17.09 0.31 22.34
C ALA A 100 -16.64 0.51 20.88
N MET A 101 -17.30 1.42 20.16
CA MET A 101 -16.95 1.74 18.79
C MET A 101 -15.55 2.36 18.72
N VAL A 102 -15.20 3.35 19.55
CA VAL A 102 -13.86 3.95 19.55
C VAL A 102 -12.78 2.91 19.83
N LEU A 103 -13.01 1.99 20.79
CA LEU A 103 -12.04 0.94 21.10
C LEU A 103 -11.77 0.02 19.89
N SER A 104 -12.82 -0.42 19.20
CA SER A 104 -12.70 -1.28 18.02
C SER A 104 -12.11 -0.53 16.82
N GLU A 105 -12.71 0.60 16.46
CA GLU A 105 -12.39 1.37 15.26
C GLU A 105 -10.99 2.00 15.33
N ALA A 106 -10.50 2.39 16.51
CA ALA A 106 -9.12 2.86 16.67
C ALA A 106 -8.09 1.79 16.27
N ALA A 107 -8.41 0.50 16.42
CA ALA A 107 -7.52 -0.59 16.00
C ALA A 107 -7.49 -0.76 14.47
N TYR A 108 -8.62 -0.56 13.78
CA TYR A 108 -8.68 -0.54 12.32
C TYR A 108 -7.96 0.69 11.76
N VAL A 109 -8.25 1.87 12.32
CA VAL A 109 -7.61 3.15 11.95
C VAL A 109 -6.09 3.13 12.21
N ALA A 110 -5.61 2.45 13.25
CA ALA A 110 -4.18 2.26 13.47
C ALA A 110 -3.49 1.52 12.32
N GLU A 111 -4.14 0.53 11.72
CA GLU A 111 -3.58 -0.18 10.56
C GLU A 111 -3.65 0.66 9.29
N ILE A 112 -4.67 1.51 9.13
CA ILE A 112 -4.75 2.49 8.03
C ILE A 112 -3.56 3.45 8.12
N HIS A 113 -3.32 4.05 9.29
CA HIS A 113 -2.17 4.93 9.51
C HIS A 113 -0.84 4.20 9.32
N ARG A 114 -0.72 2.96 9.80
CA ARG A 114 0.49 2.14 9.57
C ARG A 114 0.72 1.88 8.08
N GLY A 115 -0.34 1.58 7.33
CA GLY A 115 -0.29 1.43 5.87
C GLY A 115 0.20 2.70 5.18
N GLY A 116 -0.36 3.85 5.57
CA GLY A 116 0.09 5.16 5.09
C GLY A 116 1.56 5.44 5.41
N LEU A 117 2.02 5.16 6.63
CA LEU A 117 3.41 5.37 7.05
C LEU A 117 4.39 4.48 6.28
N LEU A 118 4.03 3.21 6.03
CA LEU A 118 4.87 2.26 5.29
C LEU A 118 4.88 2.49 3.78
N SER A 119 3.89 3.19 3.24
CA SER A 119 3.82 3.53 1.82
C SER A 119 4.88 4.57 1.40
N ILE A 120 5.42 5.34 2.36
CA ILE A 120 6.39 6.38 2.08
C ILE A 120 7.75 5.76 1.72
N ALA A 121 8.29 6.14 0.56
CA ALA A 121 9.56 5.63 0.06
C ALA A 121 10.70 5.90 1.06
N LYS A 122 11.51 4.88 1.35
CA LYS A 122 12.64 4.96 2.30
C LYS A 122 13.62 6.10 1.98
N GLY A 123 13.80 6.40 0.68
CA GLY A 123 14.62 7.51 0.20
C GLY A 123 14.23 8.88 0.76
N GLN A 124 12.94 9.11 1.09
CA GLN A 124 12.49 10.36 1.72
C GLN A 124 13.14 10.55 3.10
N GLY A 125 13.18 9.48 3.91
CA GLY A 125 13.83 9.50 5.22
C GLY A 125 15.35 9.55 5.13
N GLU A 126 15.96 8.96 4.11
CA GLU A 126 17.40 9.03 3.85
C GLU A 126 17.83 10.43 3.39
N ALA A 127 17.10 11.04 2.44
CA ALA A 127 17.34 12.41 1.98
C ALA A 127 17.19 13.43 3.12
N ALA A 128 16.14 13.30 3.95
CA ALA A 128 15.95 14.15 5.12
C ALA A 128 17.15 14.08 6.09
N ARG A 129 17.68 12.87 6.32
CA ARG A 129 18.87 12.67 7.17
C ARG A 129 20.14 13.23 6.53
N ALA A 130 20.29 13.11 5.21
CA ALA A 130 21.41 13.71 4.48
C ALA A 130 21.41 15.25 4.56
N LEU A 131 20.23 15.86 4.68
CA LEU A 131 20.05 17.30 4.94
C LEU A 131 20.20 17.68 6.43
N GLY A 132 20.64 16.75 7.29
CA GLY A 132 20.90 17.02 8.71
C GLY A 132 19.66 17.01 9.62
N LEU A 133 18.50 16.59 9.13
CA LEU A 133 17.32 16.47 9.99
C LEU A 133 17.47 15.31 10.98
N ARG A 134 17.28 15.61 12.26
CA ARG A 134 17.15 14.59 13.33
C ARG A 134 15.87 13.79 13.13
N TYR A 135 15.80 12.58 13.70
CA TYR A 135 14.65 11.66 13.57
C TYR A 135 13.28 12.34 13.76
N GLY A 136 13.11 13.13 14.82
CA GLY A 136 11.86 13.86 15.06
C GLY A 136 11.53 14.86 13.95
N GLY A 137 12.53 15.58 13.44
CA GLY A 137 12.38 16.48 12.29
C GLY A 137 12.00 15.73 11.02
N THR A 138 12.65 14.59 10.76
CA THR A 138 12.32 13.71 9.62
C THR A 138 10.87 13.21 9.70
N GLN A 139 10.42 12.77 10.88
CA GLN A 139 9.05 12.29 11.07
C GLN A 139 8.03 13.42 10.86
N TRP A 140 8.16 14.52 11.59
CA TRP A 140 7.16 15.59 11.58
C TRP A 140 7.11 16.43 10.31
N ARG A 141 8.26 16.67 9.67
CA ARG A 141 8.33 17.57 8.49
C ARG A 141 8.26 16.84 7.16
N VAL A 142 8.60 15.56 7.12
CA VAL A 142 8.73 14.80 5.87
C VAL A 142 7.75 13.62 5.85
N ILE A 143 7.87 12.67 6.77
CA ILE A 143 7.17 11.39 6.66
C ILE A 143 5.69 11.51 7.05
N ILE A 144 5.38 12.04 8.23
CA ILE A 144 4.01 12.09 8.77
C ILE A 144 3.05 12.88 7.85
N PRO A 145 3.39 14.10 7.37
CA PRO A 145 2.48 14.85 6.50
C PRO A 145 2.16 14.11 5.19
N GLN A 146 3.14 13.40 4.62
CA GLN A 146 2.92 12.59 3.42
C GLN A 146 2.08 11.35 3.74
N ALA A 147 2.40 10.64 4.81
CA ALA A 147 1.69 9.43 5.22
C ALA A 147 0.22 9.69 5.57
N LEU A 148 -0.06 10.82 6.23
CA LEU A 148 -1.44 11.23 6.53
C LEU A 148 -2.23 11.45 5.25
N ARG A 149 -1.66 12.12 4.24
CA ARG A 149 -2.31 12.31 2.94
C ARG A 149 -2.60 10.99 2.24
N VAL A 150 -1.66 10.04 2.26
CA VAL A 150 -1.88 8.71 1.68
C VAL A 150 -2.97 7.93 2.44
N ALA A 151 -3.10 8.14 3.75
CA ALA A 151 -4.11 7.46 4.57
C ALA A 151 -5.53 8.05 4.42
N LEU A 152 -5.68 9.32 4.01
CA LEU A 152 -6.96 10.02 3.96
C LEU A 152 -8.09 9.25 3.22
N PRO A 153 -7.87 8.69 2.02
CA PRO A 153 -8.95 7.99 1.30
C PRO A 153 -9.46 6.77 2.08
N ALA A 154 -8.54 6.03 2.71
CA ALA A 154 -8.89 4.88 3.54
C ALA A 154 -9.61 5.32 4.84
N LEU A 155 -9.20 6.43 5.46
CA LEU A 155 -9.89 7.00 6.63
C LEU A 155 -11.31 7.46 6.28
N ALA A 156 -11.51 8.04 5.10
CA ALA A 156 -12.83 8.43 4.61
C ALA A 156 -13.72 7.19 4.39
N ASN A 157 -13.18 6.13 3.79
CA ASN A 157 -13.91 4.88 3.64
C ASN A 157 -14.25 4.23 4.99
N GLU A 158 -13.36 4.35 5.98
CA GLU A 158 -13.61 3.89 7.34
C GLU A 158 -14.79 4.62 7.99
N TYR A 159 -14.94 5.93 7.78
CA TYR A 159 -16.12 6.66 8.25
C TYR A 159 -17.42 6.06 7.71
N ILE A 160 -17.46 5.70 6.42
CA ILE A 160 -18.63 5.05 5.81
C ILE A 160 -18.93 3.69 6.45
N ALA A 161 -17.90 2.94 6.83
CA ALA A 161 -18.06 1.69 7.58
C ALA A 161 -18.62 1.96 8.98
N ILE A 162 -18.09 2.95 9.72
CA ILE A 162 -18.55 3.36 11.05
C ILE A 162 -20.02 3.76 11.05
N VAL A 163 -20.49 4.49 10.03
CA VAL A 163 -21.92 4.86 9.88
C VAL A 163 -22.79 3.60 9.84
N LYS A 164 -22.40 2.58 9.08
CA LYS A 164 -23.16 1.32 8.99
C LYS A 164 -23.06 0.51 10.29
N LEU A 165 -21.86 0.43 10.88
CA LEU A 165 -21.63 -0.30 12.13
C LEU A 165 -22.38 0.32 13.32
N SER A 166 -22.70 1.61 13.28
CA SER A 166 -23.50 2.28 14.31
C SER A 166 -24.88 1.65 14.49
N SER A 167 -25.42 0.96 13.46
CA SER A 167 -26.69 0.23 13.55
C SER A 167 -26.65 -0.89 14.60
N LEU A 168 -25.47 -1.43 14.91
CA LEU A 168 -25.30 -2.47 15.93
C LEU A 168 -25.55 -1.94 17.34
N VAL A 169 -25.44 -0.63 17.56
CA VAL A 169 -25.62 -0.02 18.88
C VAL A 169 -27.09 -0.05 19.32
N SER A 170 -28.02 -0.28 18.38
CA SER A 170 -29.42 -0.60 18.69
C SER A 170 -29.58 -1.79 19.65
N VAL A 171 -28.63 -2.75 19.66
CA VAL A 171 -28.67 -3.92 20.55
C VAL A 171 -28.60 -3.57 22.03
N ILE A 172 -28.00 -2.42 22.37
CA ILE A 172 -27.95 -1.87 23.73
C ILE A 172 -28.99 -0.77 23.95
N SER A 173 -30.05 -0.76 23.12
CA SER A 173 -31.19 0.14 23.19
C SER A 173 -30.90 1.62 22.91
N LEU A 174 -29.78 1.95 22.25
CA LEU A 174 -29.60 3.30 21.72
C LEU A 174 -30.66 3.59 20.66
N THR A 175 -31.37 4.72 20.80
CA THR A 175 -32.40 5.13 19.82
C THR A 175 -31.73 5.76 18.60
N GLU A 176 -31.18 4.91 17.74
CA GLU A 176 -30.70 5.25 16.41
C GLU A 176 -31.71 4.79 15.32
N ILE A 177 -31.38 4.95 14.03
CA ILE A 177 -32.33 4.79 12.92
C ILE A 177 -32.95 3.38 12.91
N LEU A 178 -32.14 2.33 13.06
CA LEU A 178 -32.62 0.96 13.07
C LEU A 178 -33.56 0.74 14.27
N MET A 179 -33.22 1.22 15.46
CA MET A 179 -34.05 1.12 16.67
C MET A 179 -35.41 1.81 16.53
N VAL A 180 -35.47 2.98 15.88
CA VAL A 180 -36.76 3.64 15.56
C VAL A 180 -37.60 2.75 14.64
N GLY A 181 -36.99 2.21 13.59
CA GLY A 181 -37.68 1.29 12.69
C GLY A 181 -38.18 0.02 13.39
N GLN A 182 -37.35 -0.58 14.26
CA GLN A 182 -37.70 -1.76 15.05
C GLN A 182 -38.91 -1.54 15.94
N ARG A 183 -39.00 -0.38 16.60
CA ARG A 183 -40.17 -0.03 17.42
C ARG A 183 -41.44 0.10 16.59
N LEU A 184 -41.38 0.81 15.46
CA LEU A 184 -42.54 1.02 14.60
C LEU A 184 -43.06 -0.28 13.99
N TYR A 185 -42.19 -1.08 13.36
CA TYR A 185 -42.66 -2.32 12.74
C TYR A 185 -43.11 -3.36 13.76
N SER A 186 -42.62 -3.31 15.01
CA SER A 186 -43.09 -4.22 16.07
C SER A 186 -44.49 -3.85 16.58
N GLN A 187 -44.92 -2.60 16.35
CA GLN A 187 -46.25 -2.11 16.73
C GLN A 187 -47.28 -2.33 15.61
N ASN A 188 -46.91 -2.06 14.36
CA ASN A 188 -47.84 -2.07 13.23
C ASN A 188 -47.62 -3.21 12.22
N PHE A 189 -46.59 -4.03 12.41
CA PHE A 189 -46.23 -5.17 11.56
C PHE A 189 -45.86 -4.83 10.10
N LEU A 190 -45.61 -3.55 9.78
CA LEU A 190 -45.16 -3.07 8.46
C LEU A 190 -43.63 -3.10 8.34
N VAL A 191 -43.07 -4.31 8.35
CA VAL A 191 -41.60 -4.54 8.38
C VAL A 191 -40.93 -4.04 7.11
N MET A 192 -41.43 -4.41 5.93
CA MET A 192 -40.77 -4.08 4.65
C MET A 192 -40.78 -2.58 4.37
N GLU A 193 -41.90 -1.91 4.64
CA GLU A 193 -42.05 -0.46 4.47
C GLU A 193 -41.14 0.32 5.41
N THR A 194 -41.11 -0.08 6.68
CA THR A 194 -40.27 0.58 7.70
C THR A 194 -38.79 0.34 7.43
N MET A 195 -38.41 -0.86 6.98
CA MET A 195 -37.01 -1.16 6.60
C MET A 195 -36.57 -0.45 5.33
N ALA A 196 -37.47 -0.21 4.37
CA ALA A 196 -37.18 0.63 3.21
C ALA A 196 -36.88 2.09 3.63
N ALA A 197 -37.63 2.64 4.60
CA ALA A 197 -37.34 3.96 5.15
C ALA A 197 -36.00 3.98 5.90
N VAL A 198 -35.71 3.01 6.77
CA VAL A 198 -34.41 2.88 7.46
C VAL A 198 -33.25 2.83 6.46
N ALA A 199 -33.37 2.01 5.41
CA ALA A 199 -32.36 1.91 4.36
C ALA A 199 -32.15 3.25 3.62
N PHE A 200 -33.24 3.97 3.33
CA PHE A 200 -33.16 5.30 2.74
C PHE A 200 -32.33 6.26 3.59
N TYR A 201 -32.54 6.32 4.90
CA TYR A 201 -31.78 7.23 5.78
C TYR A 201 -30.28 6.87 5.86
N TYR A 202 -29.92 5.58 5.93
CA TYR A 202 -28.50 5.21 5.86
C TYR A 202 -27.87 5.56 4.52
N VAL A 203 -28.58 5.32 3.40
CA VAL A 203 -28.10 5.72 2.06
C VAL A 203 -27.96 7.22 1.96
N LEU A 204 -28.89 8.00 2.53
CA LEU A 204 -28.82 9.46 2.57
C LEU A 204 -27.56 9.93 3.30
N ILE A 205 -27.31 9.42 4.52
CA ILE A 205 -26.11 9.78 5.29
C ILE A 205 -24.84 9.44 4.49
N VAL A 206 -24.74 8.21 4.00
CA VAL A 206 -23.56 7.74 3.25
C VAL A 206 -23.34 8.58 2.00
N THR A 207 -24.39 8.91 1.24
CA THR A 207 -24.29 9.70 0.01
C THR A 207 -23.79 11.12 0.29
N VAL A 208 -24.34 11.78 1.33
CA VAL A 208 -23.92 13.13 1.71
C VAL A 208 -22.47 13.13 2.18
N PHE A 209 -22.10 12.23 3.08
CA PHE A 209 -20.74 12.22 3.63
C PHE A 209 -19.69 11.71 2.65
N ASP A 210 -20.00 10.75 1.78
CA ASP A 210 -19.11 10.31 0.70
C ASP A 210 -18.80 11.49 -0.24
N PHE A 211 -19.82 12.26 -0.62
CA PHE A 211 -19.63 13.48 -1.42
C PHE A 211 -18.74 14.51 -0.69
N LEU A 212 -19.04 14.81 0.58
CA LEU A 212 -18.28 15.77 1.38
C LEU A 212 -16.81 15.34 1.57
N LEU A 213 -16.58 14.06 1.88
CA LEU A 213 -15.25 13.51 2.11
C LEU A 213 -14.42 13.47 0.81
N LYS A 214 -15.02 13.13 -0.33
CA LYS A 214 -14.35 13.23 -1.64
C LYS A 214 -13.96 14.66 -1.98
N ARG A 215 -14.82 15.63 -1.64
CA ARG A 215 -14.51 17.05 -1.84
C ARG A 215 -13.33 17.49 -0.96
N LEU A 216 -13.29 17.02 0.29
CA LEU A 216 -12.19 17.26 1.24
C LEU A 216 -10.88 16.61 0.75
N GLU A 217 -10.93 15.38 0.28
CA GLU A 217 -9.79 14.65 -0.29
C GLU A 217 -9.19 15.43 -1.47
N THR A 218 -10.03 15.85 -2.40
CA THR A 218 -9.60 16.63 -3.58
C THR A 218 -8.99 17.98 -3.19
N TRP A 219 -9.49 18.60 -2.12
CA TRP A 219 -8.93 19.86 -1.61
C TRP A 219 -7.57 19.67 -0.93
N LEU A 220 -7.35 18.52 -0.27
CA LEU A 220 -6.09 18.17 0.41
C LEU A 220 -5.03 17.63 -0.55
N ASP A 221 -5.41 17.03 -1.68
CA ASP A 221 -4.48 16.50 -2.67
C ASP A 221 -3.90 17.59 -3.58
N VAL A 222 -2.79 18.19 -3.14
CA VAL A 222 -2.01 19.17 -3.92
C VAL A 222 -1.12 18.50 -4.98
N THR A 223 -0.98 17.17 -4.96
CA THR A 223 -0.17 16.41 -5.93
C THR A 223 -0.87 16.25 -7.27
N GLN A 224 -2.21 16.31 -7.26
CA GLN A 224 -3.09 16.41 -8.44
C GLN A 224 -3.02 17.78 -9.14
N ARG A 225 -2.06 18.65 -8.79
CA ARG A 225 -1.74 19.80 -9.64
C ARG A 225 -1.19 19.23 -10.96
N LYS A 226 -2.09 19.02 -11.92
CA LYS A 226 -1.83 18.58 -13.29
C LYS A 226 -0.49 19.12 -13.75
N THR A 227 0.55 18.30 -13.71
CA THR A 227 1.84 18.57 -14.35
C THR A 227 1.74 18.31 -15.85
N ASN A 228 0.56 18.49 -16.44
CA ASN A 228 0.43 18.86 -17.85
C ASN A 228 0.79 20.34 -17.99
N ARG A 229 1.98 20.73 -17.52
CA ARG A 229 2.62 21.88 -18.14
C ARG A 229 2.99 21.36 -19.54
N PRO A 230 2.35 21.83 -20.62
CA PRO A 230 2.82 21.49 -21.95
C PRO A 230 4.32 21.83 -21.96
N VAL A 231 5.14 20.92 -22.48
CA VAL A 231 6.58 21.18 -22.56
C VAL A 231 6.74 22.47 -23.35
N ASP A 232 7.17 23.54 -22.67
CA ASP A 232 7.30 24.86 -23.29
C ASP A 232 8.14 24.70 -24.55
N ALA A 233 7.72 25.32 -25.66
CA ALA A 233 8.41 25.17 -26.95
C ALA A 233 9.90 25.51 -26.82
N ASP A 234 10.23 26.48 -25.97
CA ASP A 234 11.60 26.86 -25.62
C ASP A 234 12.35 25.75 -24.86
N MET A 235 11.68 25.01 -23.98
CA MET A 235 12.26 23.91 -23.22
C MET A 235 12.52 22.69 -24.12
N LEU A 236 11.60 22.43 -25.06
CA LEU A 236 11.77 21.44 -26.13
C LEU A 236 12.91 21.84 -27.07
N ALA A 237 12.98 23.12 -27.44
CA ALA A 237 14.05 23.68 -28.25
C ALA A 237 15.40 23.60 -27.54
N LEU A 238 15.48 23.86 -26.24
CA LEU A 238 16.71 23.73 -25.44
C LEU A 238 17.14 22.27 -25.25
N ALA A 239 16.18 21.35 -25.11
CA ALA A 239 16.46 19.92 -24.97
C ALA A 239 16.89 19.27 -26.30
N THR A 240 16.35 19.76 -27.43
CA THR A 240 16.72 19.31 -28.78
C THR A 240 17.82 20.15 -29.43
N ALA A 241 18.18 21.29 -28.83
CA ALA A 241 19.29 22.12 -29.28
C ALA A 241 20.55 21.26 -29.24
N THR A 242 21.11 21.02 -30.42
CA THR A 242 22.40 20.38 -30.57
C THR A 242 23.41 21.31 -29.93
N ARG A 243 23.83 21.03 -28.69
CA ARG A 243 24.90 21.79 -28.06
C ARG A 243 26.11 21.66 -28.98
N PRO A 244 26.76 22.77 -29.39
CA PRO A 244 27.99 22.66 -30.15
C PRO A 244 28.91 21.77 -29.34
N ALA A 245 29.33 20.66 -29.93
CA ALA A 245 30.34 19.82 -29.34
C ALA A 245 31.49 20.78 -29.04
N VAL A 246 31.79 20.98 -27.75
CA VAL A 246 33.00 21.70 -27.39
C VAL A 246 34.09 20.86 -28.02
N ALA A 247 34.65 21.35 -29.13
CA ALA A 247 35.78 20.74 -29.79
C ALA A 247 36.92 20.87 -28.79
N ARG A 248 37.01 19.90 -27.88
CA ARG A 248 38.22 19.68 -27.11
C ARG A 248 39.26 19.42 -28.18
N SER A 249 40.21 20.34 -28.33
CA SER A 249 41.37 20.15 -29.19
C SER A 249 41.87 18.74 -28.93
N ALA A 250 41.75 17.87 -29.94
CA ALA A 250 42.31 16.54 -29.84
C ALA A 250 43.80 16.73 -29.61
N VAL A 251 44.25 16.48 -28.39
CA VAL A 251 45.68 16.33 -28.15
C VAL A 251 46.03 15.08 -28.93
N ASP A 252 46.74 15.24 -30.04
CA ASP A 252 47.19 14.19 -30.95
C ASP A 252 48.34 13.38 -30.30
N SER A 253 48.17 13.07 -29.02
CA SER A 253 49.06 12.17 -28.29
C SER A 253 48.56 10.76 -28.53
N HIS A 254 49.35 9.96 -29.24
CA HIS A 254 49.17 8.52 -29.41
C HIS A 254 49.22 7.73 -28.08
N GLN A 255 49.31 8.42 -26.94
CA GLN A 255 49.30 7.84 -25.60
C GLN A 255 47.85 7.76 -25.08
N PRO A 256 47.46 6.64 -24.46
CA PRO A 256 46.13 6.50 -23.88
C PRO A 256 45.92 7.58 -22.80
N ALA A 257 44.75 8.23 -22.83
CA ALA A 257 44.38 9.22 -21.81
C ALA A 257 44.28 8.57 -20.42
N LEU A 258 43.92 7.29 -20.37
CA LEU A 258 43.92 6.49 -19.16
C LEU A 258 44.34 5.05 -19.51
N GLN A 259 45.37 4.55 -18.84
CA GLN A 259 45.75 3.13 -18.89
C GLN A 259 45.69 2.57 -17.47
N ALA A 260 44.85 1.57 -17.28
CA ALA A 260 44.75 0.84 -16.03
C ALA A 260 44.91 -0.65 -16.31
N SER A 261 45.85 -1.29 -15.63
CA SER A 261 46.14 -2.72 -15.78
C SER A 261 45.86 -3.46 -14.48
N LYS A 262 45.25 -4.64 -14.58
CA LYS A 262 44.94 -5.51 -13.43
C LYS A 262 44.14 -4.80 -12.33
N LEU A 263 43.10 -4.05 -12.71
CA LEU A 263 42.19 -3.48 -11.72
C LEU A 263 41.51 -4.62 -10.97
N HIS A 264 41.61 -4.57 -9.64
CA HIS A 264 40.90 -5.45 -8.73
C HIS A 264 40.04 -4.62 -7.78
N LYS A 265 38.83 -5.09 -7.51
CA LYS A 265 37.99 -4.54 -6.45
C LYS A 265 37.31 -5.69 -5.73
N ALA A 266 37.40 -5.68 -4.40
CA ALA A 266 36.70 -6.61 -3.53
C ALA A 266 35.97 -5.83 -2.44
N TYR A 267 34.79 -6.33 -2.03
CA TYR A 267 34.14 -5.91 -0.79
C TYR A 267 34.06 -7.14 0.12
N ASN A 268 34.70 -7.07 1.28
CA ASN A 268 34.92 -8.20 2.18
C ASN A 268 35.57 -9.38 1.41
N ASN A 269 35.01 -10.59 1.53
CA ASN A 269 35.53 -11.78 0.85
C ASN A 269 34.98 -11.98 -0.57
N VAL A 270 34.28 -10.99 -1.14
CA VAL A 270 33.71 -11.10 -2.50
C VAL A 270 34.49 -10.21 -3.46
N GLU A 271 35.17 -10.84 -4.41
CA GLU A 271 35.78 -10.15 -5.54
C GLU A 271 34.67 -9.69 -6.51
N VAL A 272 34.61 -8.38 -6.75
CA VAL A 272 33.58 -7.73 -7.58
C VAL A 272 34.13 -7.28 -8.93
N LEU A 273 35.45 -7.18 -9.05
CA LEU A 273 36.14 -6.85 -10.30
C LEU A 273 37.47 -7.58 -10.31
N GLY A 274 37.65 -8.53 -11.25
CA GLY A 274 38.82 -9.40 -11.32
C GLY A 274 39.77 -9.02 -12.47
N ALA A 275 40.94 -8.51 -12.10
CA ALA A 275 42.09 -8.25 -12.98
C ALA A 275 41.77 -7.51 -14.30
N VAL A 276 40.81 -6.59 -14.32
CA VAL A 276 40.38 -5.93 -15.55
C VAL A 276 41.46 -4.95 -16.01
N SER A 277 41.88 -5.06 -17.26
CA SER A 277 42.81 -4.11 -17.87
C SER A 277 42.08 -3.33 -18.95
N LEU A 278 42.14 -2.00 -18.87
CA LEU A 278 41.47 -1.09 -19.81
C LEU A 278 42.41 0.03 -20.22
N GLN A 279 42.31 0.41 -21.48
CA GLN A 279 42.97 1.57 -22.06
C GLN A 279 41.88 2.43 -22.69
N VAL A 280 41.82 3.69 -22.31
CA VAL A 280 40.84 4.66 -22.82
C VAL A 280 41.61 5.69 -23.64
N GLN A 281 41.26 5.80 -24.91
CA GLN A 281 41.83 6.82 -25.77
C GLN A 281 41.21 8.20 -25.48
N PRO A 282 41.93 9.30 -25.77
CA PRO A 282 41.34 10.64 -25.67
C PRO A 282 40.02 10.73 -26.45
N GLY A 283 38.93 11.10 -25.76
CA GLY A 283 37.58 11.19 -26.35
C GLY A 283 36.75 9.90 -26.30
N GLU A 284 37.34 8.77 -25.89
CA GLU A 284 36.62 7.52 -25.69
C GLU A 284 35.91 7.49 -24.33
N VAL A 285 34.64 7.10 -24.31
CA VAL A 285 33.87 6.91 -23.07
C VAL A 285 33.68 5.42 -22.84
N VAL A 286 34.30 4.91 -21.77
CA VAL A 286 34.23 3.49 -21.39
C VAL A 286 33.49 3.37 -20.07
N SER A 287 32.40 2.59 -20.05
CA SER A 287 31.65 2.27 -18.83
C SER A 287 31.82 0.79 -18.48
N VAL A 288 32.26 0.51 -17.25
CA VAL A 288 32.38 -0.85 -16.72
C VAL A 288 31.12 -1.19 -15.94
N ILE A 289 30.37 -2.19 -16.40
CA ILE A 289 29.10 -2.61 -15.80
C ILE A 289 29.28 -3.99 -15.16
N GLY A 290 29.09 -4.08 -13.84
CA GLY A 290 29.08 -5.34 -13.09
C GLY A 290 27.68 -5.74 -12.59
N PRO A 291 27.50 -6.99 -12.13
CA PRO A 291 26.24 -7.45 -11.53
C PRO A 291 25.88 -6.58 -10.32
N SER A 292 24.57 -6.28 -10.18
CA SER A 292 24.03 -5.29 -9.24
C SER A 292 24.54 -5.48 -7.81
N GLY A 293 25.15 -4.42 -7.25
CA GLY A 293 25.64 -4.37 -5.86
C GLY A 293 27.03 -3.75 -5.67
N SER A 294 27.80 -3.49 -6.74
CA SER A 294 29.22 -3.09 -6.67
C SER A 294 29.52 -1.57 -6.59
N GLY A 295 28.49 -0.74 -6.42
CA GLY A 295 28.62 0.73 -6.32
C GLY A 295 28.52 1.42 -7.67
N LYS A 296 27.30 1.52 -8.23
CA LYS A 296 27.00 2.38 -9.38
C LYS A 296 26.90 3.83 -8.90
N ASN A 297 27.99 4.56 -8.92
CA ASN A 297 27.94 6.03 -8.95
C ASN A 297 28.18 6.48 -10.38
N HIS A 298 27.21 7.24 -10.88
CA HIS A 298 27.16 7.91 -12.17
C HIS A 298 28.50 8.56 -12.54
N ALA A 299 28.97 8.27 -13.76
CA ALA A 299 29.72 9.23 -14.56
C ALA A 299 28.87 9.52 -15.81
N ASP A 300 28.58 10.81 -15.97
CA ASP A 300 27.72 11.52 -16.91
C ASP A 300 27.24 10.86 -18.23
N SER A 301 26.00 11.23 -18.57
CA SER A 301 25.39 11.08 -19.90
C SER A 301 26.18 11.83 -20.98
N PRO A 302 26.05 11.38 -22.25
CA PRO A 302 25.54 12.32 -23.22
C PRO A 302 24.42 11.75 -24.10
N ALA A 303 23.46 12.63 -24.37
CA ALA A 303 22.75 12.85 -25.63
C ALA A 303 22.49 11.65 -26.56
N GLN A 304 21.19 11.39 -26.73
CA GLN A 304 20.64 10.74 -27.92
C GLN A 304 21.24 11.33 -29.20
N ARG A 305 21.71 10.46 -30.10
CA ARG A 305 22.01 10.82 -31.49
C ARG A 305 20.71 11.12 -32.26
N PRO A 306 20.63 12.22 -33.00
CA PRO A 306 19.70 12.40 -34.11
C PRO A 306 20.32 11.92 -35.44
N GLY A 307 19.53 11.21 -36.25
CA GLY A 307 19.70 11.13 -37.71
C GLY A 307 20.71 10.10 -38.26
N ALA A 308 20.20 8.95 -38.70
CA ALA A 308 20.73 8.24 -39.87
C ALA A 308 19.58 8.09 -40.87
N ASP A 309 19.88 8.40 -42.13
CA ASP A 309 18.98 8.58 -43.26
C ASP A 309 17.86 7.53 -43.39
N ARG A 310 16.62 8.02 -43.41
CA ARG A 310 15.51 7.32 -44.08
C ARG A 310 15.61 7.58 -45.57
N GLN A 311 16.03 6.55 -46.30
CA GLN A 311 15.69 6.43 -47.72
C GLN A 311 14.19 6.63 -47.92
N ARG A 312 13.87 7.44 -48.94
CA ARG A 312 12.55 7.70 -49.50
C ARG A 312 11.66 6.46 -49.52
N ARG A 313 10.44 6.55 -48.97
CA ARG A 313 9.31 5.68 -49.32
C ARG A 313 8.02 6.50 -49.45
N ASP A 314 7.26 6.09 -50.45
CA ASP A 314 6.04 6.61 -51.07
C ASP A 314 4.91 7.07 -50.12
N PRO A 315 4.09 8.09 -50.46
CA PRO A 315 2.98 8.55 -49.62
C PRO A 315 1.70 7.68 -49.62
N HIS A 316 1.71 6.49 -50.23
CA HIS A 316 0.49 5.68 -50.45
C HIS A 316 0.40 4.33 -49.71
N GLN A 317 1.08 4.15 -48.56
CA GLN A 317 0.89 2.94 -47.74
C GLN A 317 0.37 3.26 -46.33
N ARG A 318 -0.87 2.84 -46.05
CA ARG A 318 -1.50 2.86 -44.72
C ARG A 318 -0.68 2.00 -43.73
N PRO A 319 -0.48 2.42 -42.46
CA PRO A 319 0.22 1.59 -41.50
C PRO A 319 -0.63 0.38 -41.07
N ALA A 320 -0.03 -0.80 -41.14
CA ALA A 320 -0.60 -2.05 -40.68
C ALA A 320 -0.74 -2.07 -39.15
N VAL A 321 -1.92 -2.46 -38.69
CA VAL A 321 -2.28 -2.69 -37.29
C VAL A 321 -1.48 -3.88 -36.76
N TYR A 322 -0.73 -3.68 -35.67
CA TYR A 322 -0.05 -4.76 -34.95
C TYR A 322 -1.02 -5.39 -33.93
N SER A 323 -1.45 -6.62 -34.21
CA SER A 323 -2.21 -7.47 -33.29
C SER A 323 -1.25 -8.40 -32.51
N PRO A 324 -1.36 -8.55 -31.19
CA PRO A 324 -0.56 -9.53 -30.45
C PRO A 324 -1.01 -10.96 -30.77
N ARG A 325 -0.08 -11.83 -31.15
CA ARG A 325 -0.30 -13.29 -31.24
C ARG A 325 -0.11 -13.97 -29.87
N PRO A 326 -0.85 -15.06 -29.59
CA PRO A 326 -0.82 -15.77 -28.31
C PRO A 326 0.40 -16.70 -28.18
N PRO A 327 0.86 -17.03 -26.96
CA PRO A 327 1.96 -17.97 -26.76
C PRO A 327 1.51 -19.43 -26.88
N GLY A 328 2.16 -20.16 -27.79
CA GLY A 328 2.14 -21.62 -27.87
C GLY A 328 3.26 -22.25 -27.03
N ARG A 329 2.96 -23.44 -26.48
CA ARG A 329 3.68 -24.20 -25.44
C ARG A 329 5.00 -24.86 -25.89
N ALA A 330 5.98 -24.86 -24.97
CA ALA A 330 6.94 -25.91 -24.56
C ALA A 330 8.08 -25.15 -23.84
N GLU A 331 8.62 -25.48 -22.67
CA GLU A 331 8.79 -26.77 -22.00
C GLU A 331 9.04 -26.48 -20.50
N ALA A 332 8.59 -27.38 -19.65
CA ALA A 332 8.71 -27.31 -18.21
C ALA A 332 10.05 -27.91 -17.75
N ALA A 333 10.76 -27.23 -16.86
CA ALA A 333 11.56 -27.89 -15.83
C ALA A 333 11.98 -26.86 -14.75
N LEU A 334 11.99 -27.34 -13.51
CA LEU A 334 12.77 -26.84 -12.36
C LEU A 334 12.10 -25.86 -11.38
N TYR A 335 11.69 -26.48 -10.26
CA TYR A 335 11.62 -26.00 -8.87
C TYR A 335 10.38 -25.25 -8.37
N GLY A 336 9.54 -26.00 -7.63
CA GLY A 336 9.45 -25.82 -6.18
C GLY A 336 8.27 -24.99 -5.66
N GLU A 337 7.08 -25.58 -5.68
CA GLU A 337 5.88 -25.06 -5.02
C GLU A 337 6.02 -25.01 -3.48
N ARG A 338 5.64 -23.87 -2.89
CA ARG A 338 4.94 -23.83 -1.59
C ARG A 338 3.81 -22.81 -1.72
N ARG A 339 2.58 -23.30 -1.86
CA ARG A 339 1.34 -22.50 -1.74
C ARG A 339 0.65 -22.80 -0.41
N ALA A 340 0.00 -21.75 0.09
CA ALA A 340 -0.87 -21.70 1.26
C ALA A 340 -2.18 -22.48 1.05
N PRO A 341 -2.93 -22.81 2.14
CA PRO A 341 -4.23 -23.46 2.04
C PRO A 341 -5.41 -22.50 2.34
N ALA A 342 -6.46 -22.64 1.52
CA ALA A 342 -7.88 -22.37 1.74
C ALA A 342 -8.55 -22.99 0.48
N GLU A 343 -9.61 -23.77 0.46
CA GLU A 343 -10.72 -23.98 1.39
C GLU A 343 -11.60 -25.11 0.77
N TYR A 344 -12.32 -25.83 1.63
CA TYR A 344 -13.55 -26.63 1.40
C TYR A 344 -13.60 -27.87 0.48
N TRP A 345 -13.95 -28.95 1.17
CA TRP A 345 -14.45 -30.24 0.72
C TRP A 345 -15.95 -30.21 0.42
N HIS A 346 -16.39 -30.96 -0.59
CA HIS A 346 -17.65 -31.71 -0.54
C HIS A 346 -17.60 -32.90 -1.51
N GLY A 347 -17.87 -34.10 -0.98
CA GLY A 347 -18.39 -35.24 -1.73
C GLY A 347 -17.35 -36.19 -2.33
N LEU A 348 -17.01 -37.24 -1.60
CA LEU A 348 -17.24 -38.65 -1.98
C LEU A 348 -16.55 -39.58 -0.97
N SER A 349 -17.38 -40.48 -0.45
CA SER A 349 -17.13 -41.51 0.53
C SER A 349 -16.39 -42.71 -0.07
N GLU A 350 -15.56 -43.34 0.78
CA GLU A 350 -15.03 -44.71 0.71
C GLU A 350 -13.99 -45.03 -0.39
N LEU A 351 -12.76 -45.36 0.04
CA LEU A 351 -11.97 -46.54 -0.36
C LEU A 351 -10.70 -46.64 0.53
N GLN A 352 -10.37 -47.86 0.97
CA GLN A 352 -9.38 -48.25 2.00
C GLN A 352 -7.89 -48.13 1.57
N PRO A 353 -6.91 -48.19 2.51
CA PRO A 353 -5.51 -47.86 2.26
C PRO A 353 -4.61 -49.08 1.91
N PHE A 354 -3.50 -48.83 1.20
CA PHE A 354 -2.38 -49.77 1.02
C PHE A 354 -1.02 -49.08 1.30
N PRO A 355 0.04 -49.83 1.67
CA PRO A 355 0.99 -49.46 2.73
C PRO A 355 2.33 -48.87 2.23
N ALA A 356 3.05 -48.25 3.16
CA ALA A 356 4.42 -47.77 2.98
C ALA A 356 5.46 -48.90 3.15
N PRO A 357 6.61 -48.85 2.44
CA PRO A 357 7.78 -49.64 2.79
C PRO A 357 8.92 -48.83 3.43
N ASP A 358 9.71 -49.60 4.17
CA ASP A 358 10.65 -49.25 5.23
C ASP A 358 12.02 -48.69 4.83
N ARG A 359 12.68 -48.15 5.86
CA ARG A 359 14.11 -47.77 5.99
C ARG A 359 15.08 -48.89 5.57
N VAL A 360 16.35 -48.54 5.30
CA VAL A 360 17.54 -48.94 6.10
C VAL A 360 18.92 -48.65 5.44
N ARG A 361 19.86 -48.16 6.28
CA ARG A 361 21.36 -48.20 6.32
C ARG A 361 22.28 -47.37 5.39
N GLN A 362 23.20 -46.66 6.05
CA GLN A 362 24.57 -46.32 5.63
C GLN A 362 25.57 -47.45 6.02
N PRO A 363 26.79 -47.45 5.44
CA PRO A 363 28.01 -47.25 6.26
C PRO A 363 29.11 -46.39 5.59
N ALA A 364 30.22 -46.19 6.32
CA ALA A 364 31.23 -45.12 6.20
C ALA A 364 32.60 -45.51 5.59
N ALA A 365 33.44 -44.46 5.37
CA ALA A 365 34.92 -44.35 5.47
C ALA A 365 35.79 -44.09 4.18
N GLY A 366 36.32 -42.84 4.10
CA GLY A 366 37.54 -42.21 3.47
C GLY A 366 38.33 -42.77 2.25
N PRO A 367 39.42 -42.11 1.77
CA PRO A 367 39.92 -40.73 1.94
C PRO A 367 40.32 -39.96 0.63
N ALA A 368 40.65 -38.66 0.78
CA ALA A 368 41.52 -37.76 -0.02
C ALA A 368 41.39 -37.60 -1.56
N LEU A 369 41.22 -36.34 -2.02
CA LEU A 369 42.04 -35.63 -3.04
C LEU A 369 41.42 -34.26 -3.43
N SER A 370 42.29 -33.27 -3.65
CA SER A 370 42.06 -31.95 -4.28
C SER A 370 43.10 -31.83 -5.41
N PRO A 371 43.09 -30.87 -6.38
CA PRO A 371 42.11 -29.86 -6.80
C PRO A 371 41.84 -29.83 -8.33
N ALA A 372 40.77 -29.15 -8.78
CA ALA A 372 40.65 -28.52 -10.11
C ALA A 372 39.51 -27.48 -10.00
N GLY A 373 39.69 -26.17 -10.25
CA GLY A 373 40.14 -25.59 -11.51
C GLY A 373 38.91 -25.20 -12.33
N GLY A 374 38.36 -24.00 -12.13
CA GLY A 374 37.15 -23.55 -12.84
C GLY A 374 36.96 -22.04 -12.75
N GLY A 375 37.67 -21.29 -13.59
CA GLY A 375 37.53 -19.84 -13.74
C GLY A 375 36.25 -19.47 -14.48
N GLY A 376 35.44 -18.59 -13.88
CA GLY A 376 34.35 -17.87 -14.52
C GLY A 376 34.73 -16.40 -14.70
N GLY A 377 35.49 -16.09 -15.74
CA GLY A 377 35.91 -14.72 -16.06
C GLY A 377 34.77 -13.89 -16.64
N ALA A 378 34.61 -12.65 -16.15
CA ALA A 378 33.72 -11.65 -16.73
C ALA A 378 34.18 -11.27 -18.15
N GLN A 379 33.29 -11.40 -19.14
CA GLN A 379 33.57 -10.99 -20.52
C GLN A 379 33.37 -9.47 -20.68
N ALA A 380 34.41 -8.78 -21.13
CA ALA A 380 34.35 -7.39 -21.55
C ALA A 380 33.76 -7.31 -22.98
N ALA A 381 32.56 -6.75 -23.12
CA ALA A 381 31.99 -6.46 -24.44
C ALA A 381 32.56 -5.13 -24.97
N ARG A 382 33.31 -5.20 -26.08
CA ARG A 382 33.76 -4.03 -26.85
C ARG A 382 32.75 -3.73 -27.94
N LEU A 383 31.99 -2.64 -27.82
CA LEU A 383 31.22 -2.09 -28.93
C LEU A 383 32.07 -1.02 -29.64
N ARG A 384 32.65 -1.37 -30.79
CA ARG A 384 33.20 -0.40 -31.74
C ARG A 384 32.03 0.14 -32.57
N ALA A 385 31.69 1.41 -32.38
CA ALA A 385 30.96 2.15 -33.42
C ALA A 385 32.00 2.69 -34.41
N ALA A 386 32.04 2.11 -35.62
CA ALA A 386 32.69 2.76 -36.75
C ALA A 386 31.86 3.99 -37.16
N VAL A 387 32.59 5.03 -37.59
CA VAL A 387 32.20 6.44 -37.83
C VAL A 387 30.82 6.62 -38.46
#